data_AF-A0A7X8PME3-F1
#
_entry.id   AF-A0A7X8PME3-F1
#
_cell.length_a   1.000
_cell.length_b   1.000
_cell.length_c   1.000
_cell.angle_alpha   90.00
_cell.angle_beta   90.00
_cell.angle_gamma   90.00
#
_symmetry.space_group_name_H-M   'P 1'
#
loop_
_entity.id
_entity.type
_entity.pdbx_description
1 polymer ?
#
loop_
_entity_poly.entity_id
_entity_poly.type
_entity_poly.pdbx_seq_one_letter_code
_entity_poly.pdbx_strand_id
1 'polypeptide(L)'
;MNEMTLTALSASEDFQNALAEYLPEVKKSNIDFSFYLENRFIDKYCEYCRMPVQVVDFLRETAALIAGNKLLKDFFDFCVYHQKNTPSGSPGYTNWPSLLEEAGKHRGAIYMLAAMSIIPEAIEGYRKLNVDESIIRDTMLQFSGFCNNHIQNCGFP
;
A
#
# COMPACT_ATOMS: atom_id res chain seq x y z
N MET A 1 -7.54 12.88 31.68
CA MET A 1 -6.67 12.17 30.70
C MET A 1 -7.30 10.80 30.53
N ASN A 2 -8.34 10.72 29.70
CA ASN A 2 -9.13 9.49 29.57
C ASN A 2 -8.49 8.62 28.51
N GLU A 3 -8.09 7.42 28.93
CA GLU A 3 -7.88 6.28 28.06
C GLU A 3 -9.12 6.15 27.16
N MET A 4 -8.95 6.47 25.88
CA MET A 4 -9.86 6.01 24.84
C MET A 4 -9.72 4.49 24.78
N THR A 5 -10.51 3.81 25.59
CA THR A 5 -10.90 2.42 25.37
C THR A 5 -11.58 2.39 24.01
N LEU A 6 -10.80 2.12 22.95
CA LEU A 6 -11.25 1.78 21.61
C LEU A 6 -12.01 0.45 21.73
N THR A 7 -13.27 0.55 22.17
CA THR A 7 -14.25 -0.52 22.19
C THR A 7 -14.43 -1.04 20.77
N ALA A 8 -14.19 -2.34 20.59
CA ALA A 8 -14.68 -3.19 19.51
C ALA A 8 -14.68 -2.55 18.10
N LEU A 9 -13.55 -2.75 17.43
CA LEU A 9 -13.29 -2.60 16.00
C LEU A 9 -14.55 -2.79 15.13
N SER A 10 -14.99 -1.72 14.46
CA SER A 10 -16.05 -1.71 13.45
C SER A 10 -15.57 -2.16 12.06
N ALA A 11 -14.47 -2.91 11.98
CA ALA A 11 -14.14 -3.57 10.72
C ALA A 11 -15.19 -4.65 10.44
N SER A 12 -15.66 -4.76 9.20
CA SER A 12 -16.66 -5.76 8.83
C SER A 12 -16.21 -7.17 9.24
N GLU A 13 -17.17 -8.05 9.51
CA GLU A 13 -16.89 -9.45 9.86
C GLU A 13 -16.00 -10.12 8.78
N ASP A 14 -16.23 -9.79 7.51
CA ASP A 14 -15.41 -10.22 6.37
C ASP A 14 -13.94 -9.80 6.50
N PHE A 15 -13.68 -8.57 6.96
CA PHE A 15 -12.32 -8.07 7.17
C PHE A 15 -11.61 -8.79 8.31
N GLN A 16 -12.31 -9.02 9.42
CA GLN A 16 -11.75 -9.74 10.58
C GLN A 16 -11.45 -11.19 10.23
N ASN A 17 -12.33 -11.83 9.45
CA ASN A 17 -12.14 -13.19 8.95
C ASN A 17 -10.95 -13.28 7.99
N ALA A 18 -10.82 -12.32 7.05
CA ALA A 18 -9.67 -12.25 6.16
C ALA A 18 -8.36 -12.02 6.92
N LEU A 19 -8.32 -11.12 7.91
CA LEU A 19 -7.13 -10.98 8.74
C LEU A 19 -6.82 -12.27 9.51
N ALA A 20 -7.81 -12.93 10.12
CA ALA A 20 -7.59 -14.15 10.89
C ALA A 20 -7.05 -15.31 10.03
N GLU A 21 -7.55 -15.47 8.81
CA GLU A 21 -7.11 -16.49 7.87
C GLU A 21 -5.66 -16.26 7.40
N TYR A 22 -5.30 -15.02 7.07
CA TYR A 22 -4.03 -14.70 6.40
C TYR A 22 -2.92 -14.25 7.35
N LEU A 23 -3.22 -13.70 8.52
CA LEU A 23 -2.21 -13.26 9.50
C LEU A 23 -1.19 -14.34 9.87
N PRO A 24 -1.53 -15.62 10.03
CA PRO A 24 -0.55 -16.68 10.26
C PRO A 24 0.48 -16.79 9.13
N GLU A 25 0.05 -16.67 7.88
CA GLU A 25 0.95 -16.76 6.71
C GLU A 25 1.77 -15.48 6.53
N VAL A 26 1.15 -14.31 6.74
CA VAL A 26 1.85 -13.01 6.78
C VAL A 26 3.02 -13.06 7.77
N LYS A 27 2.79 -13.60 8.98
CA LYS A 27 3.81 -13.72 10.04
C LYS A 27 4.93 -14.72 9.74
N LYS A 28 4.68 -15.70 8.88
CA LYS A 28 5.69 -16.68 8.41
C LYS A 28 6.47 -16.17 7.21
N SER A 29 5.99 -15.13 6.53
CA SER A 29 6.66 -14.58 5.37
C SER A 29 7.98 -13.91 5.76
N ASN A 30 8.96 -13.97 4.85
CA ASN A 30 10.25 -13.25 5.01
C ASN A 30 10.18 -11.81 4.51
N ILE A 31 8.97 -11.24 4.39
CA ILE A 31 8.76 -9.89 3.86
C ILE A 31 9.02 -8.90 5.00
N ASP A 32 9.94 -7.98 4.79
CA ASP A 32 10.08 -6.81 5.66
C ASP A 32 9.00 -5.78 5.30
N PHE A 33 7.83 -5.91 5.91
CA PHE A 33 6.71 -5.01 5.64
C PHE A 33 6.99 -3.56 6.06
N SER A 34 7.78 -3.37 7.12
CA SER A 34 8.08 -2.05 7.68
C SER A 34 8.92 -1.22 6.72
N PHE A 35 9.80 -1.86 5.94
CA PHE A 35 10.58 -1.22 4.88
C PHE A 35 9.72 -0.39 3.92
N TYR A 36 8.53 -0.88 3.55
CA TYR A 36 7.65 -0.18 2.61
C TYR A 36 6.96 1.06 3.18
N LEU A 37 6.99 1.23 4.51
CA LEU A 37 6.45 2.40 5.21
C LEU A 37 7.54 3.45 5.52
N GLU A 38 8.81 3.14 5.27
CA GLU A 38 9.90 4.07 5.55
C GLU A 38 9.92 5.20 4.51
N ASN A 39 10.16 6.43 4.98
CA ASN A 39 10.29 7.59 4.08
C ASN A 39 11.34 7.35 2.98
N ARG A 40 12.46 6.68 3.28
CA ARG A 40 13.48 6.39 2.26
C ARG A 40 12.97 5.52 1.10
N PHE A 41 12.03 4.60 1.38
CA PHE A 41 11.40 3.80 0.34
C PHE A 41 10.45 4.66 -0.48
N ILE A 42 9.55 5.37 0.21
CA ILE A 42 8.54 6.24 -0.41
C ILE A 42 9.23 7.27 -1.31
N ASP A 43 10.24 7.96 -0.81
CA ASP A 43 10.95 9.04 -1.50
C ASP A 43 11.60 8.54 -2.77
N LYS A 44 12.37 7.45 -2.67
CA LYS A 44 13.10 6.86 -3.80
C LYS A 44 12.14 6.48 -4.93
N TYR A 45 11.05 5.79 -4.62
CA TYR A 45 10.15 5.27 -5.65
C TYR A 45 9.14 6.31 -6.12
N CYS A 46 8.77 7.28 -5.28
CA CYS A 46 8.03 8.47 -5.72
C CYS A 46 8.86 9.30 -6.70
N GLU A 47 10.14 9.54 -6.41
CA GLU A 47 11.05 10.24 -7.33
C GLU A 47 11.17 9.48 -8.66
N TYR A 48 11.40 8.17 -8.60
CA TYR A 48 11.49 7.33 -9.80
C TYR A 48 10.23 7.39 -10.67
N CYS A 49 9.05 7.36 -10.03
CA CYS A 49 7.75 7.45 -10.69
C CYS A 49 7.33 8.88 -11.04
N ARG A 50 8.13 9.92 -10.74
CA ARG A 50 7.80 11.34 -10.91
C ARG A 50 6.47 11.71 -10.24
N MET A 51 6.33 11.29 -8.99
CA MET A 51 5.16 11.56 -8.17
C MET A 51 5.14 13.05 -7.77
N PRO A 52 3.99 13.75 -7.85
CA PRO A 52 3.88 15.13 -7.38
C PRO A 52 4.16 15.24 -5.87
N VAL A 53 4.84 16.31 -5.43
CA VAL A 53 5.26 16.50 -4.01
C VAL A 53 4.10 16.30 -3.03
N GLN A 54 2.95 16.90 -3.32
CA GLN A 54 1.74 16.77 -2.51
C GLN A 54 1.29 15.31 -2.31
N VAL A 55 1.45 14.46 -3.33
CA VAL A 55 1.15 13.04 -3.24
C VAL A 55 2.18 12.33 -2.36
N VAL A 56 3.46 12.67 -2.49
CA VAL A 56 4.54 12.12 -1.65
C VAL A 56 4.28 12.44 -0.18
N ASP A 57 3.93 13.68 0.14
CA ASP A 57 3.64 14.10 1.51
C ASP A 57 2.43 13.37 2.08
N PHE A 58 1.38 13.17 1.29
CA PHE A 58 0.20 12.40 1.70
C PHE A 58 0.50 10.91 1.92
N LEU A 59 1.36 10.31 1.09
CA LEU A 59 1.80 8.93 1.26
C LEU A 59 2.66 8.77 2.52
N ARG A 60 3.52 9.74 2.85
CA ARG A 60 4.29 9.74 4.12
C ARG A 60 3.38 9.91 5.34
N GLU A 61 2.40 10.82 5.29
CA GLU A 61 1.38 11.00 6.34
C GLU A 61 0.65 9.67 6.58
N THR A 62 0.23 9.02 5.49
CA THR A 62 -0.42 7.71 5.52
C THR A 62 0.48 6.63 6.12
N ALA A 63 1.75 6.58 5.74
CA ALA A 63 2.69 5.59 6.25
C ALA A 63 2.93 5.74 7.76
N ALA A 64 3.05 6.98 8.25
CA ALA A 64 3.15 7.27 9.67
C ALA A 64 1.89 6.84 10.44
N LEU A 65 0.70 7.07 9.86
CA LEU A 65 -0.57 6.61 10.43
C LEU A 65 -0.63 5.09 10.55
N ILE A 66 -0.23 4.36 9.48
CA ILE A 66 -0.17 2.90 9.48
C ILE A 66 0.79 2.40 10.56
N ALA A 67 2.00 2.97 10.64
CA ALA A 67 3.00 2.59 11.63
C ALA A 67 2.54 2.82 13.07
N GLY A 68 1.70 3.84 13.31
CA GLY A 68 1.16 4.18 14.62
C GLY A 68 -0.07 3.38 15.06
N ASN A 69 -0.70 2.60 14.17
CA ASN A 69 -1.95 1.89 14.45
C ASN A 69 -1.83 0.41 14.10
N LYS A 70 -1.98 -0.46 15.10
CA LYS A 70 -1.84 -1.92 14.92
C LYS A 70 -2.79 -2.49 13.87
N LEU A 71 -4.06 -2.08 13.86
CA LEU A 71 -5.04 -2.60 12.91
C LEU A 71 -4.67 -2.21 11.47
N LEU A 72 -4.31 -0.94 11.26
CA LEU A 72 -3.88 -0.46 9.95
C LEU A 72 -2.59 -1.13 9.51
N LYS A 73 -1.67 -1.42 10.44
CA LYS A 73 -0.45 -2.16 10.15
C LYS A 73 -0.73 -3.60 9.74
N ASP A 74 -1.54 -4.33 10.50
CA ASP A 74 -1.94 -5.70 10.18
C ASP A 74 -2.62 -5.76 8.79
N PHE A 75 -3.47 -4.76 8.50
CA PHE A 75 -4.13 -4.64 7.21
C PHE A 75 -3.16 -4.35 6.06
N PHE A 76 -2.25 -3.40 6.25
CA PHE A 76 -1.22 -3.08 5.27
C PHE A 76 -0.35 -4.30 4.96
N ASP A 77 0.06 -5.04 6.00
CA ASP A 77 0.89 -6.24 5.86
C ASP A 77 0.15 -7.32 5.07
N PHE A 78 -1.15 -7.51 5.35
CA PHE A 78 -2.02 -8.36 4.54
C PHE A 78 -2.04 -7.92 3.07
N CYS A 79 -2.25 -6.63 2.78
CA CYS A 79 -2.29 -6.10 1.42
C CYS A 79 -0.98 -6.34 0.66
N VAL A 80 0.15 -6.07 1.31
CA VAL A 80 1.48 -6.31 0.72
C VAL A 80 1.70 -7.80 0.49
N TYR A 81 1.40 -8.65 1.47
CA TYR A 81 1.56 -10.09 1.35
C TYR A 81 0.73 -10.63 0.18
N HIS A 82 -0.55 -10.23 0.10
CA HIS A 82 -1.43 -10.65 -0.97
C HIS A 82 -0.91 -10.17 -2.33
N GLN A 83 -0.49 -8.90 -2.45
CA GLN A 83 0.08 -8.35 -3.67
C GLN A 83 1.32 -9.13 -4.16
N LYS A 84 2.18 -9.56 -3.23
CA LYS A 84 3.43 -10.29 -3.53
C LYS A 84 3.20 -11.75 -3.92
N ASN A 85 2.12 -12.36 -3.44
CA ASN A 85 1.85 -13.80 -3.60
C ASN A 85 0.69 -14.09 -4.58
N THR A 86 0.00 -13.07 -5.08
CA THR A 86 -1.07 -13.26 -6.07
C THR A 86 -0.47 -13.61 -7.44
N PRO A 87 -0.85 -14.75 -8.06
CA PRO A 87 -0.38 -15.10 -9.40
C PRO A 87 -0.77 -14.05 -10.45
N SER A 88 0.11 -13.83 -11.42
CA SER A 88 -0.18 -12.98 -12.58
C SER A 88 -1.40 -13.51 -13.33
N GLY A 89 -2.46 -12.70 -13.47
CA GLY A 89 -3.73 -13.11 -14.11
C GLY A 89 -4.86 -13.49 -13.15
N SER A 90 -4.66 -13.35 -11.84
CA SER A 90 -5.75 -13.38 -10.85
C SER A 90 -6.84 -12.35 -11.19
N PRO A 91 -8.14 -12.60 -10.88
CA PRO A 91 -9.28 -11.73 -11.22
C PRO A 91 -9.25 -10.30 -10.63
N GLY A 92 -8.12 -9.84 -10.08
CA GLY A 92 -7.90 -8.49 -9.60
C GLY A 92 -8.27 -8.31 -8.13
N TYR A 93 -8.47 -7.04 -7.75
CA TYR A 93 -8.71 -6.61 -6.37
C TYR A 93 -10.13 -6.91 -5.85
N THR A 94 -10.91 -7.72 -6.58
CA THR A 94 -12.36 -7.93 -6.37
C THR A 94 -12.71 -8.58 -5.03
N ASN A 95 -11.75 -9.28 -4.42
CA ASN A 95 -11.89 -9.96 -3.12
C ASN A 95 -11.04 -9.30 -2.03
N TRP A 96 -10.53 -8.09 -2.26
CA TRP A 96 -9.79 -7.38 -1.22
C TRP A 96 -10.78 -6.93 -0.14
N PRO A 97 -10.39 -6.94 1.15
CA PRO A 97 -11.24 -6.49 2.22
C PRO A 97 -11.76 -5.07 1.96
N SER A 98 -12.93 -4.75 2.48
CA SER A 98 -13.44 -3.39 2.38
C SER A 98 -12.47 -2.40 3.04
N LEU A 99 -12.42 -1.18 2.49
CA LEU A 99 -11.63 -0.09 3.06
C LEU A 99 -12.04 0.17 4.51
N LEU A 100 -11.06 0.24 5.41
CA LEU A 100 -11.29 0.61 6.81
C LEU A 100 -11.73 2.08 6.88
N GLU A 101 -12.95 2.32 7.34
CA GLU A 101 -13.47 3.69 7.53
C GLU A 101 -12.63 4.47 8.56
N GLU A 102 -11.99 3.77 9.49
CA GLU A 102 -11.07 4.33 10.49
C GLU A 102 -9.85 5.02 9.85
N ALA A 103 -9.51 4.69 8.60
CA ALA A 103 -8.46 5.37 7.85
C ALA A 103 -8.93 6.70 7.23
N GLY A 104 -10.24 6.99 7.21
CA GLY A 104 -10.80 8.24 6.68
C GLY A 104 -10.28 8.56 5.27
N LYS A 105 -9.71 9.77 5.08
CA LYS A 105 -9.10 10.18 3.80
C LYS A 105 -7.94 9.27 3.33
N HIS A 106 -7.28 8.57 4.25
CA HIS A 106 -6.10 7.74 3.96
C HIS A 106 -6.44 6.35 3.43
N ARG A 107 -7.71 5.96 3.48
CA ARG A 107 -8.15 4.59 3.17
C ARG A 107 -7.61 4.09 1.82
N GLY A 108 -7.69 4.89 0.76
CA GLY A 108 -7.15 4.49 -0.54
C GLY A 108 -5.63 4.57 -0.63
N ALA A 109 -4.99 5.49 0.10
CA ALA A 109 -3.54 5.61 0.14
C ALA A 109 -2.84 4.39 0.77
N ILE A 110 -3.53 3.65 1.66
CA ILE A 110 -3.04 2.36 2.18
C ILE A 110 -2.80 1.38 1.02
N TYR A 111 -3.75 1.27 0.10
CA TYR A 111 -3.60 0.42 -1.08
C TYR A 111 -2.55 0.93 -2.05
N MET A 112 -2.37 2.25 -2.17
CA MET A 112 -1.28 2.79 -2.98
C MET A 112 0.08 2.38 -2.45
N LEU A 113 0.31 2.53 -1.14
CA LEU A 113 1.56 2.11 -0.50
C LEU A 113 1.78 0.60 -0.70
N ALA A 114 0.74 -0.21 -0.55
CA ALA A 114 0.83 -1.65 -0.77
C ALA A 114 1.15 -1.99 -2.24
N ALA A 115 0.52 -1.31 -3.20
CA ALA A 115 0.81 -1.47 -4.62
C ALA A 115 2.23 -1.00 -4.97
N MET A 116 2.73 0.05 -4.35
CA MET A 116 4.10 0.53 -4.57
C MET A 116 5.17 -0.48 -4.11
N SER A 117 4.83 -1.42 -3.22
CA SER A 117 5.76 -2.47 -2.77
C SER A 117 6.33 -3.32 -3.90
N ILE A 118 5.64 -3.42 -5.05
CA ILE A 118 6.11 -4.20 -6.21
C ILE A 118 7.06 -3.44 -7.14
N ILE A 119 7.16 -2.11 -7.02
CA ILE A 119 8.00 -1.29 -7.91
C ILE A 119 9.46 -1.77 -7.98
N PRO A 120 10.16 -2.07 -6.86
CA PRO A 120 11.53 -2.57 -6.92
C PRO A 120 11.68 -3.84 -7.77
N GLU A 121 10.78 -4.80 -7.56
CA GLU A 121 10.80 -6.10 -8.24
C GLU A 121 10.39 -5.96 -9.71
N ALA A 122 9.43 -5.10 -10.01
CA ALA A 122 9.02 -4.81 -11.39
C ALA A 122 10.18 -4.20 -12.19
N ILE A 123 10.87 -3.18 -11.65
CA ILE A 123 12.04 -2.57 -12.28
C ILE A 123 13.12 -3.63 -12.54
N GLU A 124 13.43 -4.45 -11.54
CA GLU A 124 14.44 -5.50 -11.68
C GLU A 124 14.02 -6.59 -12.68
N GLY A 125 12.74 -6.95 -12.70
CA GLY A 125 12.16 -7.87 -13.68
C GLY A 125 12.33 -7.36 -15.11
N TYR A 126 12.00 -6.09 -15.36
CA TYR A 126 12.20 -5.49 -16.68
C TYR A 126 13.67 -5.40 -17.08
N ARG A 127 14.57 -5.08 -16.14
CA ARG A 127 16.01 -5.08 -16.41
C ARG A 127 16.55 -6.45 -16.80
N LYS A 128 16.08 -7.51 -16.14
CA LYS A 128 16.42 -8.90 -16.50
C LYS A 128 15.95 -9.30 -17.90
N LEU A 129 14.89 -8.64 -18.38
CA LEU A 129 14.37 -8.81 -19.74
C LEU A 129 15.04 -7.88 -20.77
N ASN A 130 16.06 -7.12 -20.37
CA ASN A 130 16.77 -6.13 -21.19
C ASN A 130 15.84 -5.07 -21.79
N VAL A 131 14.79 -4.69 -21.05
CA VAL A 131 13.94 -3.55 -21.43
C VAL A 131 14.71 -2.25 -21.20
N ASP A 132 14.64 -1.33 -22.16
CA ASP A 132 15.29 -0.03 -22.05
C ASP A 132 14.81 0.75 -20.82
N GLU A 133 15.74 1.37 -20.09
CA GLU A 133 15.45 2.10 -18.85
C GLU A 133 14.43 3.24 -19.07
N SER A 134 14.38 3.85 -20.26
CA SER A 134 13.36 4.85 -20.61
C SER A 134 11.95 4.23 -20.64
N ILE A 135 11.80 3.02 -21.18
CA ILE A 135 10.53 2.31 -21.23
C ILE A 135 10.10 1.86 -19.83
N ILE A 136 11.06 1.41 -19.00
CA ILE A 136 10.80 1.06 -17.60
C ILE A 136 10.26 2.29 -16.86
N ARG A 137 10.96 3.43 -16.99
CA ARG A 137 10.54 4.68 -16.36
C ARG A 137 9.14 5.11 -16.82
N ASP A 138 8.88 5.11 -18.13
CA ASP A 138 7.57 5.47 -18.67
C ASP A 138 6.45 4.54 -18.17
N THR A 139 6.73 3.23 -18.06
CA THR A 139 5.78 2.26 -17.49
C THR A 139 5.52 2.55 -16.02
N MET A 140 6.55 2.89 -15.25
CA MET A 140 6.40 3.24 -13.83
C MET A 140 5.66 4.58 -13.61
N LEU A 141 5.50 5.44 -14.62
CA LEU A 141 4.67 6.65 -14.51
C LEU A 141 3.19 6.32 -14.31
N GLN A 142 2.74 5.09 -14.61
CA GLN A 142 1.37 4.66 -14.28
C GLN A 142 1.08 4.81 -12.79
N PHE A 143 2.08 4.63 -11.92
CA PHE A 143 1.94 4.87 -10.48
C PHE A 143 1.61 6.33 -10.17
N SER A 144 2.26 7.27 -10.87
CA SER A 144 1.95 8.69 -10.72
C SER A 144 0.53 9.01 -11.16
N GLY A 145 0.09 8.44 -12.29
CA GLY A 145 -1.27 8.60 -12.80
C GLY A 145 -2.36 8.19 -11.80
N PHE A 146 -2.31 6.96 -11.28
CA PHE A 146 -3.38 6.50 -10.38
C PHE A 146 -3.32 7.16 -9.00
N CYS A 147 -2.13 7.38 -8.44
CA CYS A 147 -1.99 8.03 -7.13
C CYS A 147 -2.50 9.47 -7.18
N ASN A 148 -2.10 10.23 -8.20
CA ASN A 148 -2.54 11.61 -8.37
C ASN A 148 -4.06 11.71 -8.59
N ASN A 149 -4.63 10.84 -9.43
CA ASN A 149 -6.08 10.82 -9.68
C ASN A 149 -6.89 10.55 -8.41
N HIS A 150 -6.46 9.57 -7.60
CA HIS A 150 -7.18 9.27 -6.36
C HIS A 150 -7.09 10.41 -5.37
N ILE A 151 -5.92 11.02 -5.19
CA ILE A 151 -5.77 12.12 -4.23
C ILE A 151 -6.56 13.37 -4.67
N GLN A 152 -6.61 13.66 -5.97
CA GLN A 152 -7.46 14.72 -6.52
C GLN A 152 -8.96 14.45 -6.28
N ASN A 153 -9.40 13.20 -6.38
CA ASN A 153 -10.81 12.83 -6.22
C ASN A 153 -11.26 12.59 -4.77
N CYS A 154 -10.33 12.22 -3.87
CA CYS A 154 -10.61 11.97 -2.46
C CYS A 154 -10.34 13.17 -1.55
N GLY A 155 -9.97 14.31 -2.15
CA GLY A 155 -9.90 15.60 -1.49
C GLY A 155 -8.52 15.88 -0.89
N PHE A 156 -7.74 16.71 -1.57
CA PHE A 156 -7.07 17.78 -0.85
C PHE A 156 -8.16 18.76 -0.37
N PRO A 157 -8.07 19.28 0.87
CA PRO A 157 -8.89 20.42 1.28
C PRO A 157 -8.70 21.62 0.34
#